data_AF-A0AAE1PTJ0-F1
#
_entry.id   AF-A0AAE1PTJ0-F1
#
_cell.length_a   1.000
_cell.length_b   1.000
_cell.length_c   1.000
_cell.angle_alpha   90.00
_cell.angle_beta   90.00
_cell.angle_gamma   90.00
#
_symmetry.space_group_name_H-M   'P 1'
#
loop_
_entity.id
_entity.type
_entity.pdbx_description
1 polymer ?
#
loop_
_entity_poly.entity_id
_entity_poly.type
_entity_poly.pdbx_seq_one_letter_code
_entity_poly.pdbx_strand_id
1 'polypeptide(L)'
;MVKPKIDSLKASQKGIHPKSRKAKQISKKISRQLKLQKRRGESNLKLQFLGDKLTWFKNNMDEELEVFTPRDVLELIQRYIDRNDDELEQIELKHKIREKLSHTRQHASREDHIKITREREMQQFMESGFETADFLNPEHLQIFKSWSGELRLLPNLKLRRYIKGRLLEGNTEESEEPDKMDEDDDDKSNDEDAEEYEDNE
;
A
#
# COMPACT_ATOMS: atom_id res chain seq x y z
N MET A 1 19.90 -37.31 -1.99
CA MET A 1 18.50 -37.42 -2.45
C MET A 1 17.62 -37.81 -1.26
N VAL A 2 16.95 -36.84 -0.63
CA VAL A 2 16.05 -37.10 0.52
C VAL A 2 14.61 -37.02 0.01
N LYS A 3 13.93 -38.15 -0.07
CA LYS A 3 12.52 -38.23 -0.50
C LYS A 3 11.61 -37.67 0.61
N PRO A 4 10.60 -36.86 0.30
CA PRO A 4 9.78 -36.21 1.31
C PRO A 4 8.78 -37.20 1.94
N LYS A 5 8.58 -37.02 3.24
CA LYS A 5 7.75 -37.80 4.18
C LYS A 5 6.25 -37.53 3.96
N ILE A 6 5.75 -37.76 2.74
CA ILE A 6 4.34 -37.52 2.36
C ILE A 6 3.47 -38.75 2.64
N ASP A 7 4.07 -39.94 2.70
CA ASP A 7 3.32 -41.20 2.85
C ASP A 7 2.72 -41.44 4.25
N SER A 8 3.18 -40.74 5.30
CA SER A 8 2.67 -40.95 6.66
C SER A 8 1.35 -40.24 6.96
N LEU A 9 0.80 -39.43 6.05
CA LEU A 9 -0.49 -38.77 6.22
C LEU A 9 -1.67 -39.60 5.68
N LYS A 10 -1.42 -40.57 4.79
CA LYS A 10 -2.47 -41.41 4.19
C LYS A 10 -2.86 -42.62 5.06
N ALA A 11 -1.99 -43.08 5.95
CA ALA A 11 -2.21 -44.30 6.75
C ALA A 11 -3.07 -44.09 8.03
N SER A 12 -3.46 -42.86 8.39
CA SER A 12 -4.23 -42.58 9.62
C SER A 12 -5.54 -41.84 9.38
N GLN A 13 -6.23 -42.11 8.26
CA GLN A 13 -7.58 -41.60 8.00
C GLN A 13 -8.63 -42.37 8.81
N LYS A 14 -8.36 -42.61 10.10
CA LYS A 14 -9.42 -42.93 11.06
C LYS A 14 -10.23 -41.64 11.24
N GLY A 15 -11.55 -41.72 11.12
CA GLY A 15 -12.44 -40.58 11.36
C GLY A 15 -12.12 -39.96 12.73
N ILE A 16 -11.50 -38.79 12.73
CA ILE A 16 -11.16 -38.09 13.96
C ILE A 16 -12.46 -37.46 14.46
N HIS A 17 -12.92 -37.84 15.65
CA HIS A 17 -14.12 -37.23 16.23
C HIS A 17 -13.93 -35.70 16.35
N PRO A 18 -14.90 -34.87 15.94
CA PRO A 18 -14.75 -33.41 15.87
C PRO A 18 -14.33 -32.76 17.20
N LYS A 19 -14.76 -33.31 18.34
CA LYS A 19 -14.43 -32.81 19.68
C LYS A 19 -13.14 -33.40 20.30
N SER A 20 -12.43 -34.27 19.58
CA SER A 20 -11.21 -34.91 20.09
C SER A 20 -10.05 -33.92 20.26
N ARG A 21 -9.10 -34.23 21.15
CA ARG A 21 -7.86 -33.44 21.31
C ARG A 21 -7.10 -33.28 19.98
N LYS A 22 -7.02 -34.35 19.18
CA LYS A 22 -6.38 -34.34 17.86
C LYS A 22 -7.11 -33.42 16.88
N ALA A 23 -8.45 -33.43 16.86
CA ALA A 23 -9.22 -32.48 16.06
C ALA A 23 -8.97 -31.02 16.48
N LYS A 24 -9.02 -30.72 17.78
CA LYS A 24 -8.72 -29.37 18.31
C LYS A 24 -7.32 -28.88 17.90
N GLN A 25 -6.31 -29.75 17.97
CA GLN A 25 -4.94 -29.42 17.55
C GLN A 25 -4.86 -29.14 16.04
N ILE A 26 -5.52 -29.94 15.21
CA ILE A 26 -5.58 -29.73 13.75
C ILE A 26 -6.28 -28.40 13.45
N SER A 27 -7.44 -28.13 14.06
CA SER A 27 -8.16 -26.87 13.89
C SER A 27 -7.31 -25.67 14.30
N LYS A 28 -6.57 -25.73 15.43
CA LYS A 28 -5.67 -24.65 15.85
C LYS A 28 -4.57 -24.39 14.82
N LYS A 29 -3.98 -25.45 14.24
CA LYS A 29 -2.97 -25.33 13.17
C LYS A 29 -3.55 -24.71 11.90
N ILE A 30 -4.74 -25.15 11.48
CA ILE A 30 -5.44 -24.59 10.30
C ILE A 30 -5.75 -23.12 10.52
N SER A 31 -6.35 -22.75 11.65
CA SER A 31 -6.66 -21.34 11.96
C SER A 31 -5.40 -20.47 11.98
N ARG A 32 -4.28 -20.97 12.52
CA ARG A 32 -3.00 -20.25 12.46
C ARG A 32 -2.51 -20.06 11.02
N GLN A 33 -2.59 -21.10 10.19
CA GLN A 33 -2.20 -21.02 8.79
C GLN A 33 -3.07 -20.04 8.01
N LEU A 34 -4.40 -20.07 8.21
CA LEU A 34 -5.32 -19.12 7.59
C LEU A 34 -5.01 -17.67 7.98
N LYS A 35 -4.75 -17.40 9.26
CA LYS A 35 -4.33 -16.06 9.72
C LYS A 35 -3.02 -15.61 9.06
N LEU A 36 -2.03 -16.50 8.96
CA LEU A 36 -0.75 -16.18 8.33
C LEU A 36 -0.90 -15.92 6.82
N GLN A 37 -1.69 -16.74 6.12
CA GLN A 37 -1.98 -16.55 4.70
C GLN A 37 -2.72 -15.24 4.45
N LYS A 38 -3.69 -14.89 5.30
CA LYS A 38 -4.40 -13.61 5.23
C LYS A 38 -3.43 -12.42 5.38
N ARG A 39 -2.57 -12.44 6.41
CA ARG A 39 -1.56 -11.37 6.62
C ARG A 39 -0.60 -11.24 5.44
N ARG A 40 -0.16 -12.36 4.86
CA ARG A 40 0.69 -12.36 3.66
C ARG A 40 -0.04 -11.77 2.45
N GLY A 41 -1.31 -12.15 2.26
CA GLY A 41 -2.15 -11.60 1.21
C GLY A 41 -2.33 -10.08 1.33
N GLU A 42 -2.61 -9.58 2.53
CA GLU A 42 -2.74 -8.14 2.79
C GLU A 42 -1.43 -7.38 2.52
N SER A 43 -0.29 -7.92 2.97
CA SER A 43 1.02 -7.33 2.70
C SER A 43 1.35 -7.31 1.20
N ASN A 44 1.06 -8.41 0.49
CA ASN A 44 1.26 -8.49 -0.95
C ASN A 44 0.37 -7.48 -1.68
N LEU A 45 -0.88 -7.32 -1.25
CA LEU A 45 -1.80 -6.36 -1.85
C LEU A 45 -1.30 -4.92 -1.69
N LYS A 46 -0.77 -4.55 -0.51
CA LYS A 46 -0.13 -3.24 -0.30
C LYS A 46 1.06 -3.03 -1.23
N LEU A 47 1.89 -4.07 -1.38
CA LEU A 47 3.06 -4.03 -2.26
C LEU A 47 2.66 -3.89 -3.75
N GLN A 48 1.59 -4.57 -4.17
CA GLN A 48 1.02 -4.44 -5.52
C GLN A 48 0.52 -3.02 -5.75
N PHE A 49 -0.29 -2.47 -4.83
CA PHE A 49 -0.77 -1.09 -4.96
C PHE A 49 0.37 -0.07 -5.05
N LEU A 50 1.42 -0.23 -4.25
CA LEU A 50 2.59 0.63 -4.35
C LEU A 50 3.33 0.45 -5.69
N GLY A 51 3.49 -0.79 -6.15
CA GLY A 51 4.11 -1.09 -7.44
C GLY A 51 3.34 -0.49 -8.61
N ASP A 52 2.02 -0.64 -8.63
CA ASP A 52 1.14 -0.06 -9.65
C ASP A 52 1.21 1.47 -9.64
N LYS A 53 1.18 2.08 -8.44
CA LYS A 53 1.34 3.52 -8.26
C LYS A 53 2.66 4.01 -8.85
N LEU A 54 3.77 3.38 -8.48
CA LEU A 54 5.10 3.74 -8.96
C LEU A 54 5.28 3.49 -10.45
N THR A 55 4.68 2.42 -10.98
CA THR A 55 4.68 2.14 -12.43
C THR A 55 3.96 3.26 -13.19
N TRP A 56 2.83 3.75 -12.67
CA TRP A 56 2.16 4.90 -13.26
C TRP A 56 3.09 6.12 -13.30
N PHE A 57 3.78 6.43 -12.19
CA PHE A 57 4.72 7.57 -12.15
C PHE A 57 5.84 7.41 -13.16
N LYS A 58 6.43 6.22 -13.26
CA LYS A 58 7.48 5.93 -14.23
C LYS A 58 7.02 6.17 -15.68
N ASN A 59 5.80 5.75 -16.02
CA ASN A 59 5.27 5.86 -17.37
C ASN A 59 4.79 7.28 -17.74
N ASN A 60 4.58 8.16 -16.77
CA ASN A 60 4.01 9.50 -16.97
C ASN A 60 4.96 10.64 -16.57
N MET A 61 6.16 10.30 -16.08
CA MET A 61 7.23 11.27 -15.83
C MET A 61 8.04 11.51 -17.11
N ASP A 62 8.73 12.64 -17.17
CA ASP A 62 9.69 12.90 -18.23
C ASP A 62 11.00 12.17 -17.91
N GLU A 63 11.34 11.16 -18.74
CA GLU A 63 12.56 10.37 -18.56
C GLU A 63 13.83 11.16 -18.87
N GLU A 64 13.74 12.25 -19.64
CA GLU A 64 14.90 13.06 -20.04
C GLU A 64 15.34 14.01 -18.91
N LEU A 65 14.44 14.36 -17.98
CA LEU A 65 14.76 15.24 -16.85
C LEU A 65 15.69 14.56 -15.84
N GLU A 66 16.88 15.10 -15.64
CA GLU A 66 17.83 14.60 -14.63
C GLU A 66 17.43 15.00 -13.21
N VAL A 67 16.67 16.09 -13.05
CA VAL A 67 16.20 16.61 -11.75
C VAL A 67 14.78 17.14 -11.93
N PHE A 68 13.89 16.82 -10.98
CA PHE A 68 12.55 17.41 -10.91
C PHE A 68 12.58 18.61 -9.97
N THR A 69 11.96 19.71 -10.40
CA THR A 69 11.70 20.84 -9.50
C THR A 69 10.49 20.52 -8.59
N PRO A 70 10.32 21.22 -7.45
CA PRO A 70 9.12 21.08 -6.63
C PRO A 70 7.82 21.29 -7.41
N ARG A 71 7.84 22.17 -8.42
CA ARG A 71 6.72 22.41 -9.31
C ARG A 71 6.43 21.22 -10.21
N ASP A 72 7.45 20.62 -10.81
CA ASP A 72 7.27 19.43 -11.65
C ASP A 72 6.69 18.26 -10.85
N VAL A 73 7.15 18.08 -9.61
CA VAL A 73 6.60 17.07 -8.69
C VAL A 73 5.14 17.35 -8.37
N LEU A 74 4.80 18.61 -8.09
CA LEU A 74 3.41 19.02 -7.85
C LEU A 74 2.52 18.70 -9.05
N GLU A 75 2.93 19.06 -10.26
CA GLU A 75 2.19 18.78 -11.49
C GLU A 75 2.06 17.28 -11.73
N LEU A 76 3.12 16.51 -11.52
CA LEU A 76 3.12 15.06 -11.70
C LEU A 76 2.19 14.35 -10.71
N ILE A 77 2.19 14.76 -9.44
CA ILE A 77 1.25 14.23 -8.42
C ILE A 77 -0.18 14.63 -8.76
N GLN A 78 -0.40 15.86 -9.21
CA GLN A 78 -1.75 16.32 -9.59
C GLN A 78 -2.30 15.49 -10.76
N ARG A 79 -1.48 15.25 -11.80
CA ARG A 79 -1.85 14.37 -12.92
C ARG A 79 -2.17 12.94 -12.44
N TYR A 80 -1.45 12.42 -11.44
CA TYR A 80 -1.77 11.11 -10.87
C TYR A 80 -3.15 11.11 -10.21
N ILE A 81 -3.48 12.11 -9.41
CA ILE A 81 -4.77 12.21 -8.71
C ILE A 81 -5.93 12.33 -9.72
N ASP A 82 -5.73 13.08 -10.80
CA ASP A 82 -6.72 13.34 -11.83
C ASP A 82 -6.73 12.29 -12.98
N ARG A 83 -5.96 11.20 -12.85
CA ARG A 83 -5.78 10.18 -13.91
C ARG A 83 -7.05 9.51 -14.42
N ASN A 84 -8.16 9.62 -13.69
CA ASN A 84 -9.46 9.03 -14.01
C ASN A 84 -10.53 10.08 -14.34
N ASP A 85 -10.17 11.37 -14.47
CA ASP A 85 -11.14 12.44 -14.73
C ASP A 85 -11.84 12.23 -16.08
N ASP A 86 -11.12 11.79 -17.13
CA ASP A 86 -11.72 11.40 -18.42
C ASP A 86 -12.81 10.31 -18.28
N GLU A 87 -12.60 9.34 -17.36
CA GLU A 87 -13.57 8.27 -17.11
C GLU A 87 -14.82 8.82 -16.40
N LEU A 88 -14.64 9.74 -15.45
CA LEU A 88 -15.74 10.42 -14.76
C LEU A 88 -16.57 11.24 -15.74
N GLU A 89 -15.94 12.02 -16.62
CA GLU A 89 -16.63 12.81 -17.65
C GLU A 89 -17.45 11.92 -18.59
N GLN A 90 -16.89 10.79 -19.02
CA GLN A 90 -17.62 9.82 -19.85
C GLN A 90 -18.84 9.22 -19.15
N ILE A 91 -18.73 8.90 -17.85
CA ILE A 91 -19.85 8.39 -17.05
C ILE A 91 -20.93 9.47 -16.94
N GLU A 92 -20.55 10.71 -16.62
CA GLU A 92 -21.47 11.83 -16.49
C GLU A 92 -22.21 12.11 -17.81
N LEU A 93 -21.51 12.10 -18.94
CA LEU A 93 -22.13 12.29 -20.25
C LEU A 93 -23.15 11.19 -20.56
N LYS A 94 -22.82 9.92 -20.26
CA LYS A 94 -23.75 8.79 -20.43
C LYS A 94 -24.97 8.93 -19.53
N HIS A 95 -24.81 9.42 -18.30
CA HIS A 95 -25.93 9.69 -17.41
C HIS A 95 -26.83 10.78 -17.97
N LYS A 96 -26.28 11.92 -18.42
CA LYS A 96 -27.04 13.02 -19.05
C LYS A 96 -27.85 12.58 -20.27
N ILE A 97 -27.31 11.67 -21.09
CA ILE A 97 -28.02 11.11 -22.25
C ILE A 97 -29.15 10.17 -21.82
N ARG A 98 -28.91 9.34 -20.78
CA ARG A 98 -29.78 8.23 -20.40
C ARG A 98 -30.81 8.58 -19.33
N GLU A 99 -30.63 9.67 -18.60
CA GLU A 99 -31.58 10.21 -17.61
C GLU A 99 -32.97 10.41 -18.22
N LYS A 100 -33.05 10.69 -19.52
CA LYS A 100 -34.31 10.82 -20.26
C LYS A 100 -35.03 9.49 -20.55
N LEU A 101 -34.38 8.34 -20.38
CA LEU A 101 -34.84 7.04 -20.87
C LEU A 101 -34.86 5.90 -19.81
N SER A 102 -34.12 6.01 -18.69
CA SER A 102 -34.07 4.95 -17.67
C SER A 102 -33.61 5.46 -16.31
N HIS A 103 -34.24 4.96 -15.23
CA HIS A 103 -34.03 5.40 -13.84
C HIS A 103 -32.82 4.73 -13.13
N THR A 104 -32.00 3.96 -13.84
CA THR A 104 -30.88 3.20 -13.24
C THR A 104 -29.53 3.87 -13.51
N ARG A 105 -28.83 4.30 -12.45
CA ARG A 105 -27.45 4.82 -12.52
C ARG A 105 -26.46 3.71 -12.88
N GLN A 106 -26.27 3.47 -14.18
CA GLN A 106 -25.24 2.54 -14.64
C GLN A 106 -23.85 3.05 -14.23
N HIS A 107 -22.96 2.15 -13.84
CA HIS A 107 -21.61 2.47 -13.36
C HIS A 107 -21.51 3.20 -12.00
N ALA A 108 -22.59 3.32 -11.22
CA ALA A 108 -22.55 3.99 -9.91
C ALA A 108 -21.42 3.48 -9.00
N SER A 109 -21.24 2.16 -8.87
CA SER A 109 -20.16 1.61 -8.04
C SER A 109 -18.75 1.98 -8.49
N ARG A 110 -18.51 2.11 -9.81
CA ARG A 110 -17.20 2.50 -10.35
C ARG A 110 -16.97 3.99 -10.17
N GLU A 111 -17.99 4.80 -10.47
CA GLU A 111 -18.00 6.24 -10.23
C GLU A 111 -17.68 6.57 -8.77
N ASP A 112 -18.39 5.93 -7.84
CA ASP A 112 -18.18 6.13 -6.39
C ASP A 112 -16.76 5.71 -5.98
N HIS A 113 -16.24 4.59 -6.51
CA HIS A 113 -14.89 4.14 -6.22
C HIS A 113 -13.82 5.13 -6.69
N ILE A 114 -13.96 5.70 -7.89
CA ILE A 114 -13.04 6.71 -8.40
C ILE A 114 -13.10 7.97 -7.53
N LYS A 115 -14.31 8.47 -7.24
CA LYS A 115 -14.49 9.67 -6.42
C LYS A 115 -13.89 9.52 -5.02
N ILE A 116 -14.17 8.40 -4.34
CA ILE A 116 -13.61 8.11 -3.02
C ILE A 116 -12.08 8.01 -3.07
N THR A 117 -11.54 7.39 -4.12
CA THR A 117 -10.08 7.25 -4.26
C THR A 117 -9.43 8.60 -4.51
N ARG A 118 -9.98 9.41 -5.42
CA ARG A 118 -9.51 10.76 -5.74
C ARG A 118 -9.55 11.67 -4.51
N GLU A 119 -10.65 11.66 -3.76
CA GLU A 119 -10.81 12.44 -2.53
C GLU A 119 -9.75 12.04 -1.48
N ARG A 120 -9.55 10.74 -1.27
CA ARG A 120 -8.53 10.24 -0.34
C ARG A 120 -7.12 10.64 -0.77
N GLU A 121 -6.78 10.48 -2.04
CA GLU A 121 -5.46 10.84 -2.57
C GLU A 121 -5.23 12.36 -2.49
N MET A 122 -6.25 13.17 -2.77
CA MET A 122 -6.21 14.62 -2.62
C MET A 122 -6.01 15.01 -1.15
N GLN A 123 -6.76 14.43 -0.22
CA GLN A 123 -6.62 14.69 1.21
C GLN A 123 -5.21 14.34 1.70
N GLN A 124 -4.66 13.20 1.26
CA GLN A 124 -3.27 12.83 1.57
C GLN A 124 -2.29 13.87 1.05
N PHE A 125 -2.47 14.38 -0.17
CA PHE A 125 -1.58 15.38 -0.74
C PHE A 125 -1.66 16.74 -0.04
N MET A 126 -2.83 17.11 0.49
CA MET A 126 -3.04 18.38 1.20
C MET A 126 -2.54 18.34 2.64
N GLU A 127 -2.81 17.24 3.37
CA GLU A 127 -2.66 17.21 4.83
C GLU A 127 -1.54 16.27 5.29
N SER A 128 -1.65 14.99 4.95
CA SER A 128 -0.85 13.91 5.58
C SER A 128 0.50 13.64 4.90
N GLY A 129 0.65 14.06 3.65
CA GLY A 129 1.76 13.73 2.77
C GLY A 129 1.44 12.56 1.84
N PHE A 130 1.51 12.82 0.54
CA PHE A 130 1.37 11.83 -0.51
C PHE A 130 2.70 11.08 -0.71
N GLU A 131 2.73 9.80 -0.36
CA GLU A 131 3.94 8.97 -0.43
C GLU A 131 4.19 8.42 -1.84
N THR A 132 5.34 8.71 -2.44
CA THR A 132 5.77 8.17 -3.75
C THR A 132 7.30 8.18 -3.84
N ALA A 133 7.89 7.84 -4.99
CA ALA A 133 9.34 7.89 -5.20
C ALA A 133 9.89 9.29 -4.94
N ASP A 134 11.13 9.36 -4.45
CA ASP A 134 11.83 10.63 -4.28
C ASP A 134 12.33 11.18 -5.62
N PHE A 135 11.60 12.16 -6.16
CA PHE A 135 11.91 12.81 -7.43
C PHE A 135 12.89 13.98 -7.30
N LEU A 136 13.08 14.53 -6.08
CA LEU A 136 13.89 15.73 -5.87
C LEU A 136 15.38 15.40 -5.78
N ASN A 137 15.72 14.18 -5.35
CA ASN A 137 17.10 13.71 -5.29
C ASN A 137 17.47 12.99 -6.61
N PRO A 138 18.48 13.48 -7.36
CA PRO A 138 18.89 12.86 -8.63
C PRO A 138 19.38 11.42 -8.47
N GLU A 139 20.05 11.06 -7.37
CA GLU A 139 20.52 9.70 -7.13
C GLU A 139 19.34 8.72 -6.99
N HIS A 140 18.35 9.10 -6.19
CA HIS A 140 17.13 8.30 -5.99
C HIS A 140 16.32 8.20 -7.28
N LEU A 141 16.24 9.27 -8.05
CA LEU A 141 15.57 9.31 -9.34
C LEU A 141 16.23 8.37 -10.36
N GLN A 142 17.56 8.30 -10.41
CA GLN A 142 18.27 7.36 -11.29
C GLN A 142 17.96 5.90 -10.94
N ILE A 143 17.95 5.57 -9.65
CA ILE A 143 17.55 4.23 -9.19
C ILE A 143 16.10 3.96 -9.62
N PHE A 144 15.20 4.92 -9.43
CA PHE A 144 13.80 4.80 -9.84
C PHE A 144 13.62 4.62 -11.35
N LYS A 145 14.37 5.34 -12.18
CA LYS A 145 14.38 5.18 -13.65
C LYS A 145 14.83 3.78 -14.06
N SER A 146 15.88 3.26 -13.43
CA SER A 146 16.44 1.93 -13.71
C SER A 146 15.54 0.78 -13.22
N TRP A 147 14.56 1.05 -12.36
CA TRP A 147 13.70 0.03 -11.78
C TRP A 147 12.80 -0.62 -12.83
N SER A 148 12.85 -1.94 -12.95
CA SER A 148 12.17 -2.71 -13.99
C SER A 148 10.67 -2.95 -13.77
N GLY A 149 10.11 -2.48 -12.66
CA GLY A 149 8.74 -2.82 -12.24
C GLY A 149 8.66 -4.06 -11.33
N GLU A 150 9.80 -4.71 -11.02
CA GLU A 150 9.80 -5.88 -10.15
C GLU A 150 9.51 -5.51 -8.69
N LEU A 151 8.42 -6.06 -8.13
CA LEU A 151 7.95 -5.76 -6.77
C LEU A 151 8.94 -6.12 -5.66
N ARG A 152 9.85 -7.08 -5.92
CA ARG A 152 10.89 -7.48 -4.95
C ARG A 152 11.94 -6.40 -4.74
N LEU A 153 12.09 -5.50 -5.70
CA LEU A 153 13.06 -4.40 -5.67
C LEU A 153 12.46 -3.11 -5.09
N LEU A 154 11.14 -3.06 -4.85
CA LEU A 154 10.48 -1.91 -4.24
C LEU A 154 11.08 -1.48 -2.89
N PRO A 155 11.50 -2.38 -1.99
CA PRO A 155 12.15 -1.97 -0.73
C PRO A 155 13.46 -1.20 -0.92
N ASN A 156 14.10 -1.31 -2.09
CA ASN A 156 15.35 -0.59 -2.39
C ASN A 156 15.08 0.83 -2.89
N LEU A 157 13.84 1.15 -3.29
CA LEU A 157 13.46 2.49 -3.72
C LEU A 157 13.26 3.40 -2.50
N LYS A 158 13.76 4.63 -2.61
CA LYS A 158 13.54 5.66 -1.61
C LYS A 158 12.20 6.34 -1.88
N LEU A 159 11.30 6.25 -0.90
CA LEU A 159 10.01 6.92 -0.91
C LEU A 159 10.08 8.20 -0.08
N ARG A 160 9.39 9.23 -0.54
CA ARG A 160 9.24 10.51 0.12
C ARG A 160 7.76 10.87 0.20
N ARG A 161 7.37 11.56 1.29
CA ARG A 161 6.04 12.14 1.44
C ARG A 161 6.04 13.57 0.96
N TYR A 162 5.12 13.89 0.06
CA TYR A 162 4.95 15.23 -0.50
C TYR A 162 3.67 15.87 0.01
N ILE A 163 3.78 17.07 0.55
CA ILE A 163 2.64 17.89 0.98
C ILE A 163 2.58 19.10 0.04
N LYS A 164 1.39 19.40 -0.49
CA LYS A 164 1.20 20.47 -1.47
C LYS A 164 1.68 21.82 -0.97
N GLY A 165 1.37 22.18 0.29
CA GLY A 165 1.82 23.43 0.91
C GLY A 165 3.35 23.57 0.87
N ARG A 166 4.06 22.56 1.36
CA ARG A 166 5.55 22.55 1.39
C ARG A 166 6.18 22.61 0.00
N LEU A 167 5.58 21.98 -1.00
CA LEU A 167 6.08 22.04 -2.38
C LEU A 167 5.93 23.43 -3.00
N LEU A 168 4.89 24.17 -2.62
CA LEU A 168 4.67 25.54 -3.07
C LEU A 168 5.59 26.53 -2.33
N GLU A 169 5.81 26.31 -1.03
CA GLU A 169 6.69 27.12 -0.18
C GLU A 169 8.16 27.01 -0.61
N GLY A 170 8.64 25.81 -0.96
CA GLY A 170 10.01 25.60 -1.46
C GLY A 170 10.34 26.30 -2.79
N ASN A 171 9.35 26.90 -3.44
CA ASN A 171 9.54 27.77 -4.61
C ASN A 171 9.70 29.26 -4.23
N THR A 172 9.64 29.57 -2.92
CA THR A 172 9.62 30.93 -2.36
C THR A 172 10.82 31.20 -1.44
N GLU A 173 11.53 30.16 -0.97
CA GLU A 173 12.61 30.30 0.01
C GLU A 173 13.84 29.45 -0.37
N GLU A 174 14.80 30.05 -1.09
CA GLU A 174 16.22 29.70 -0.91
C GLU A 174 16.68 30.32 0.42
N SER A 175 16.67 29.56 1.52
CA SER A 175 17.57 29.75 2.67
C SER A 175 17.35 28.72 3.81
N GLU A 176 18.41 27.94 4.06
CA GLU A 176 18.90 27.44 5.37
C GLU A 176 18.17 26.32 6.16
N GLU A 177 18.78 25.13 6.04
CA GLU A 177 19.22 24.18 7.09
C GLU A 177 18.24 23.23 7.84
N PRO A 178 18.76 22.05 8.28
CA PRO A 178 17.99 20.80 8.38
C PRO A 178 17.35 20.56 9.75
N ASP A 179 16.12 20.06 9.71
CA ASP A 179 15.35 19.64 10.89
C ASP A 179 16.02 18.44 11.58
N LYS A 180 16.17 18.58 12.90
CA LYS A 180 16.82 17.62 13.80
C LYS A 180 16.02 16.33 13.86
N MET A 181 16.75 15.22 13.89
CA MET A 181 16.20 13.90 14.21
C MET A 181 15.71 13.91 15.66
N ASP A 182 14.39 13.74 15.85
CA ASP A 182 13.84 13.37 17.15
C ASP A 182 14.31 11.95 17.48
N GLU A 183 15.05 11.82 18.58
CA GLU A 183 15.36 10.54 19.22
C GLU A 183 14.07 9.99 19.83
N ASP A 184 13.56 8.89 19.28
CA ASP A 184 12.48 8.12 19.90
C ASP A 184 12.98 7.55 21.24
N ASP A 185 12.41 8.08 22.32
CA ASP A 185 12.57 7.61 23.69
C ASP A 185 11.90 6.23 23.84
N ASP A 186 12.72 5.25 24.20
CA ASP A 186 12.41 3.83 24.26
C ASP A 186 11.66 3.54 25.57
N ASP A 187 10.33 3.78 25.57
CA ASP A 187 9.46 3.49 26.72
C ASP A 187 9.31 1.98 26.95
N LYS A 188 10.12 1.46 27.88
CA LYS A 188 10.04 0.09 28.38
C LYS A 188 8.80 -0.06 29.26
N SER A 189 7.70 -0.51 28.66
CA SER A 189 6.57 -1.07 29.41
C SER A 189 7.01 -2.37 30.11
N ASN A 190 7.09 -2.30 31.44
CA ASN A 190 7.35 -3.39 32.35
C ASN A 190 6.06 -4.21 32.56
N ASP A 191 5.93 -5.37 31.91
CA ASP A 191 4.89 -6.36 32.21
C ASP A 191 5.52 -7.51 33.01
N GLU A 192 5.49 -7.38 34.34
CA GLU A 192 5.69 -8.47 35.29
C GLU A 192 4.35 -9.18 35.53
N ASP A 193 4.05 -10.22 34.76
CA ASP A 193 3.03 -11.21 35.12
C ASP A 193 3.73 -12.51 35.51
N ALA A 194 3.94 -12.67 36.82
CA ALA A 194 4.33 -13.91 37.47
C ALA A 194 3.06 -14.69 37.85
N GLU A 195 2.67 -15.69 37.07
CA GLU A 195 1.78 -16.76 37.56
C GLU A 195 2.62 -17.97 37.99
N GLU A 196 2.83 -18.05 39.29
CA GLU A 196 3.27 -19.22 40.02
C GLU A 196 2.11 -20.23 40.09
N TYR A 197 2.24 -21.37 39.42
CA TYR A 197 1.39 -22.53 39.68
C TYR A 197 2.11 -23.40 40.70
N GLU A 198 1.70 -23.30 41.96
CA GLU A 198 2.02 -24.29 42.99
C GLU A 198 1.37 -25.62 42.62
N ASP A 199 2.23 -26.64 42.54
CA ASP A 199 1.92 -28.05 42.46
C ASP A 199 1.43 -28.52 43.83
N ASN A 200 0.21 -29.06 43.92
CA ASN A 200 -0.25 -29.79 45.10
C ASN A 200 -1.11 -30.99 44.64
N GLU A 201 -0.52 -32.18 44.83
CA GLU A 201 -1.05 -33.57 44.92
C GLU A 201 -2.28 -34.01 44.10
#